data_AF-A0A7I7XIA6-F1
#
_entry.id   AF-A0A7I7XIA6-F1
#
_cell.length_a   1.000
_cell.length_b   1.000
_cell.length_c   1.000
_cell.angle_alpha   90.00
_cell.angle_beta   90.00
_cell.angle_gamma   90.00
#
_symmetry.space_group_name_H-M   'P 1'
#
loop_
_entity.id
_entity.type
_entity.pdbx_description
1 polymer ?
#
loop_
_entity_poly.entity_id
_entity_poly.type
_entity_poly.pdbx_seq_one_letter_code
_entity_poly.pdbx_strand_id
1 'polypeptide(L)' 'MASKKDHTVDPVLVHSALKQYRKFSAITEIIDYEDRGHSLVVDQGAPKLMEDSFAWLEEHGLR' A
#
# COMPACT_ATOMS: atom_id res chain seq x y z
N MET A 1 -0.84 -0.96 -0.11
CA MET A 1 0.48 -0.62 0.44
C MET A 1 0.84 -1.65 1.49
N ALA A 2 2.09 -2.14 1.53
CA ALA A 2 2.59 -3.06 2.53
C ALA A 2 3.92 -2.59 3.11
N SER A 3 4.24 -3.04 4.32
CA SER A 3 5.37 -2.58 5.11
C SER A 3 6.20 -3.77 5.53
N LYS A 4 7.48 -3.83 5.13
CA LYS A 4 8.30 -5.03 5.34
C LYS A 4 8.90 -5.19 6.73
N LYS A 5 8.86 -4.14 7.56
CA LYS A 5 9.22 -4.23 8.99
C LYS A 5 7.99 -4.13 9.89
N ASP A 6 6.80 -4.44 9.35
CA ASP A 6 5.60 -4.59 10.17
C ASP A 6 5.68 -5.91 10.95
N HIS A 7 5.92 -5.81 12.25
CA HIS A 7 5.97 -6.96 13.16
C HIS A 7 4.60 -7.31 13.77
N THR A 8 3.56 -6.52 13.46
CA THR A 8 2.19 -6.75 13.93
C THR A 8 1.38 -7.51 12.89
N VAL A 9 1.56 -7.16 11.60
CA VAL A 9 0.87 -7.76 10.46
C VAL A 9 1.88 -8.03 9.36
N ASP A 10 2.11 -9.31 9.05
CA ASP A 10 3.06 -9.73 8.02
C ASP A 10 2.62 -9.19 6.63
N PRO A 11 3.54 -8.58 5.84
CA PRO A 11 3.24 -8.09 4.48
C PRO A 11 2.68 -9.17 3.54
N VAL A 12 2.94 -10.45 3.79
CA VAL A 12 2.34 -11.59 3.07
C VAL A 12 0.81 -11.51 3.06
N LEU A 13 0.19 -11.01 4.13
CA LEU A 13 -1.27 -10.86 4.18
C LEU A 13 -1.78 -9.84 3.17
N VAL A 14 -1.05 -8.73 2.96
CA VAL A 14 -1.39 -7.72 1.94
C VAL A 14 -1.27 -8.32 0.53
N HIS A 15 -0.19 -9.05 0.25
CA HIS A 15 -0.03 -9.73 -1.04
C HIS A 15 -1.09 -10.82 -1.27
N SER A 16 -1.50 -11.53 -0.21
CA SER A 16 -2.59 -12.48 -0.28
C SER A 16 -3.91 -11.81 -0.63
N ALA A 17 -4.19 -10.63 -0.04
CA ALA A 17 -5.34 -9.82 -0.40
C ALA A 17 -5.32 -9.45 -1.89
N LEU A 18 -4.19 -8.95 -2.43
CA LEU A 18 -4.09 -8.64 -3.86
C LEU A 18 -4.46 -9.83 -4.75
N LYS A 19 -4.05 -11.05 -4.39
CA LYS A 19 -4.45 -12.27 -5.12
C LYS A 19 -5.97 -12.46 -5.12
N GLN A 20 -6.63 -12.14 -4.02
CA GLN A 20 -8.09 -12.18 -3.94
C GLN A 20 -8.76 -11.09 -4.76
N TYR A 21 -8.14 -9.91 -4.91
CA TYR A 21 -8.68 -8.81 -5.71
C TYR A 21 -8.60 -9.04 -7.22
N ARG A 22 -7.70 -9.92 -7.70
CA ARG A 22 -7.55 -10.28 -9.14
C ARG A 22 -8.82 -10.83 -9.79
N LYS A 23 -9.81 -11.27 -9.02
CA LYS A 23 -11.10 -11.74 -9.53
C LYS A 23 -12.09 -10.61 -9.87
N PHE A 24 -11.75 -9.37 -9.55
CA PHE A 24 -12.57 -8.20 -9.82
C PHE A 24 -11.92 -7.33 -10.91
N SER A 25 -12.74 -6.52 -11.57
CA SER A 25 -12.30 -5.56 -12.59
C SER A 25 -11.73 -4.26 -12.01
N ALA A 26 -11.67 -4.14 -10.68
CA ALA A 26 -11.10 -2.97 -10.02
C ALA A 26 -9.59 -2.92 -10.24
N ILE A 27 -9.07 -1.76 -10.65
CA ILE A 27 -7.64 -1.52 -10.74
C ILE A 27 -7.07 -1.59 -9.32
N THR A 28 -6.08 -2.45 -9.09
CA THR A 28 -5.53 -2.70 -7.75
C THR A 28 -4.04 -2.97 -7.84
N GLU A 29 -3.26 -2.23 -7.05
CA GLU A 29 -1.80 -2.33 -6.97
C GLU A 29 -1.31 -2.39 -5.53
N ILE A 30 -0.07 -2.86 -5.35
CA ILE A 30 0.64 -2.81 -4.06
C ILE A 30 1.91 -1.99 -4.24
N ILE A 31 2.10 -1.05 -3.32
CA ILE A 31 3.36 -0.35 -3.08
C ILE A 31 3.97 -0.94 -1.81
N ASP A 32 5.18 -1.48 -1.92
CA ASP A 32 5.94 -2.05 -0.80
C ASP A 32 6.93 -1.03 -0.26
N TYR A 33 6.94 -0.85 1.05
CA TYR A 33 7.92 -0.03 1.74
C TYR A 33 8.91 -0.91 2.51
N GLU A 34 10.17 -0.91 2.09
CA GLU A 34 11.26 -1.73 2.68
C GLU A 34 11.64 -1.29 4.09
N ASP A 35 11.51 0.00 4.39
CA ASP A 35 12.08 0.64 5.58
C ASP A 35 11.06 0.97 6.67
N ARG A 36 9.77 0.65 6.45
CA ARG A 36 8.66 1.06 7.31
C ARG A 36 8.17 -0.05 8.23
N GLY A 37 7.53 0.36 9.33
CA GLY A 37 6.90 -0.51 10.33
C GLY A 37 5.37 -0.47 10.30
N HIS A 38 4.73 -0.91 11.38
CA HIS A 38 3.27 -0.91 11.52
C HIS A 38 2.71 0.53 11.60
N SER A 39 1.46 0.71 11.18
CA SER A 39 0.76 2.00 11.25
C SER A 39 1.47 3.13 10.49
N LEU A 40 1.55 3.00 9.16
CA LEU A 40 2.22 3.95 8.24
C LEU A 40 1.81 5.42 8.40
N VAL A 41 0.62 5.69 8.95
CA VAL A 41 0.10 7.05 9.21
C VAL A 41 0.67 7.68 10.48
N VAL A 42 1.09 6.84 11.45
CA VAL A 42 1.70 7.27 12.72
C VAL A 42 3.23 7.29 12.63
N ASP A 43 3.79 6.62 11.63
CA ASP A 43 5.20 6.74 11.27
C ASP A 43 5.50 8.10 10.62
N GLN A 44 6.76 8.56 10.69
CA GLN A 44 7.26 9.76 10.03
C GLN A 44 7.13 9.71 8.48
N GLY A 45 6.72 8.56 7.92
CA GLY A 45 6.50 8.33 6.49
C GLY A 45 5.13 8.77 5.95
N ALA A 46 4.22 9.27 6.78
CA ALA A 46 2.87 9.64 6.35
C ALA A 46 2.81 10.60 5.14
N PRO A 47 3.68 11.62 4.98
CA PRO A 47 3.68 12.45 3.77
C PRO A 47 3.94 11.66 2.49
N LYS A 48 4.94 10.76 2.51
CA LYS A 48 5.29 9.93 1.36
C LYS A 48 4.16 8.97 0.98
N LEU A 49 3.49 8.40 1.99
CA LEU A 49 2.28 7.59 1.79
C LEU A 49 1.19 8.35 1.02
N MET A 50 0.96 9.61 1.38
CA MET A 50 -0.05 10.45 0.75
C MET A 50 0.36 10.85 -0.67
N GLU A 51 1.64 11.19 -0.89
CA GLU A 51 2.18 11.47 -2.22
C GLU A 51 2.00 10.28 -3.16
N ASP A 52 2.37 9.07 -2.72
CA ASP A 52 2.22 7.84 -3.51
C ASP A 52 0.74 7.55 -3.82
N SER A 53 -0.14 7.79 -2.85
CA SER A 53 -1.59 7.63 -3.04
C SER A 53 -2.14 8.59 -4.09
N PHE A 54 -1.72 9.85 -4.06
CA PHE A 54 -2.19 10.87 -5.00
C PHE A 54 -1.59 10.68 -6.39
N ALA A 55 -0.31 10.33 -6.49
CA ALA A 55 0.32 10.00 -7.76
C ALA A 55 -0.42 8.83 -8.44
N TRP A 56 -0.77 7.78 -7.69
CA TRP A 56 -1.53 6.65 -8.23
C TRP A 56 -2.93 7.07 -8.73
N LEU A 57 -3.64 7.93 -8.00
CA LEU A 57 -4.95 8.43 -8.43
C LEU A 57 -4.85 9.27 -9.71
N GLU A 58 -3.84 10.14 -9.80
CA GLU A 58 -3.59 10.98 -10.98
C GLU A 58 -3.23 10.13 -12.21
N GLU A 59 -2.35 9.14 -12.06
CA GLU A 59 -1.97 8.21 -13.14
C GLU A 59 -3.17 7.46 -13.71
N HIS A 60 -4.18 7.18 -12.86
CA HIS A 60 -5.39 6.47 -13.24
C HIS A 60 -6.57 7.39 -13.59
N GLY A 61 -6.38 8.71 -13.60
CA GLY A 61 -7.43 9.69 -13.92
C GLY A 61 -8.60 9.69 -12.92
N LEU A 62 -8.33 9.35 -11.66
CA LEU A 62 -9.30 9.27 -10.56
C LEU A 62 -9.28 10.52 -9.66
N ARG A 63 -8.42 11.50 -9.98
CA ARG A 63 -8.30 12.79 -9.31
C ARG A 63 -8.03 13.89 -10.32
#